data_AF-A0A2V6HGT7-F1
#
_entry.id   AF-A0A2V6HGT7-F1
#
_cell.length_a   1.000
_cell.length_b   1.000
_cell.length_c   1.000
_cell.angle_alpha   90.00
_cell.angle_beta   90.00
_cell.angle_gamma   90.00
#
_symmetry.space_group_name_H-M   'P 1'
#
loop_
_entity.id
_entity.type
_entity.pdbx_description
1 polymer ?
#
loop_
_entity_poly.entity_id
_entity_poly.type
_entity_poly.pdbx_seq_one_letter_code
_entity_poly.pdbx_strand_id
1 'polypeptide(L)'
;MPKILSHRIRNRWVIKAGIAFFLAAMTWLVFGQTLRHDFIDYDDPEYVYDNPNVTSGLTLDGLTWAFTHSHFNNWHPLTWLSHMLDWQLYERKAGGHHFTNLLLHTVGVLLLFLLLAQMTGALWR
;
A
#
# COMPACT_ATOMS: atom_id res chain seq x y z
N MET A 1 -27.74 35.22 0.99
CA MET A 1 -27.79 33.80 1.44
C MET A 1 -26.65 32.85 0.96
N PRO A 2 -25.49 33.25 0.38
CA PRO A 2 -24.44 32.28 -0.03
C PRO A 2 -23.39 31.90 1.03
N LYS A 3 -23.17 32.71 2.08
CA LYS A 3 -22.07 32.48 3.05
C LYS A 3 -22.24 31.26 3.97
N ILE A 4 -23.48 30.85 4.24
CA ILE A 4 -23.78 29.73 5.16
C ILE A 4 -23.48 28.38 4.50
N LEU A 5 -23.79 28.24 3.21
CA LEU A 5 -23.56 27.01 2.44
C LEU A 5 -22.06 26.73 2.26
N SER A 6 -21.26 27.76 1.94
CA SER A 6 -19.81 27.62 1.79
C SER A 6 -19.12 27.22 3.08
N HIS A 7 -19.59 27.73 4.23
CA HIS A 7 -19.05 27.37 5.53
C HIS A 7 -19.34 25.91 5.90
N ARG A 8 -20.53 25.41 5.58
CA ARG A 8 -20.94 24.02 5.84
C ARG A 8 -20.14 23.03 4.99
N ILE A 9 -19.90 23.36 3.73
CA ILE A 9 -19.08 22.55 2.81
C ILE A 9 -17.61 22.54 3.26
N ARG A 10 -17.04 23.72 3.58
CA ARG A 10 -15.68 23.85 4.10
C ARG A 10 -15.46 23.01 5.36
N ASN A 11 -16.39 23.03 6.31
CA ASN A 11 -16.28 22.26 7.54
C ASN A 11 -16.27 20.73 7.28
N ARG A 12 -17.02 20.24 6.28
CA ARG A 12 -17.00 18.81 5.92
C ARG A 12 -15.64 18.37 5.36
N TRP A 13 -15.00 19.20 4.54
CA TRP A 13 -13.68 18.89 3.98
C TRP A 13 -12.59 18.89 5.06
N VAL A 14 -12.63 19.86 5.98
CA VAL A 14 -11.70 19.91 7.12
C VAL A 14 -11.82 18.67 8.00
N ILE A 15 -13.05 18.25 8.31
CA ILE A 15 -13.27 17.02 9.11
C ILE A 15 -12.75 15.79 8.36
N LYS A 16 -13.06 15.64 7.07
CA LYS A 16 -12.56 14.51 6.27
C LYS A 16 -11.03 14.49 6.21
N ALA A 17 -10.40 15.64 6.01
CA ALA A 17 -8.94 15.75 6.01
C ALA A 17 -8.33 15.41 7.38
N GLY A 18 -8.96 15.87 8.48
CA GLY A 18 -8.54 15.54 9.84
C GLY A 18 -8.62 14.04 10.14
N ILE A 19 -9.71 13.38 9.73
CA ILE A 19 -9.86 11.93 9.88
C ILE A 19 -8.85 11.19 9.02
N ALA A 20 -8.67 11.57 7.75
CA ALA A 20 -7.68 10.98 6.86
C ALA A 20 -6.26 11.08 7.44
N PHE A 21 -5.88 12.26 7.95
CA PHE A 21 -4.59 12.45 8.61
C PHE A 21 -4.45 11.56 9.86
N PHE A 22 -5.48 11.51 10.70
CA PHE A 22 -5.47 10.65 11.90
C PHE A 22 -5.30 9.17 11.54
N LEU A 23 -6.02 8.68 10.53
CA LEU A 23 -5.90 7.31 10.05
C LEU A 23 -4.48 7.02 9.53
N ALA A 24 -3.92 7.89 8.70
CA ALA A 24 -2.54 7.75 8.24
C ALA A 24 -1.55 7.74 9.41
N ALA A 25 -1.69 8.66 10.36
CA ALA A 25 -0.83 8.72 11.54
C ALA A 25 -0.91 7.44 12.39
N MET A 26 -2.11 6.88 12.59
CA MET A 26 -2.30 5.62 13.31
C MET A 26 -1.69 4.42 12.57
N THR A 27 -1.88 4.35 11.24
CA THR A 27 -1.25 3.32 10.42
C THR A 27 0.27 3.33 10.60
N TRP A 28 0.90 4.50 10.51
CA TRP A 28 2.35 4.63 10.69
C TRP A 28 2.80 4.42 12.15
N LEU A 29 2.00 4.79 13.14
CA LEU A 29 2.32 4.57 14.55
C LEU A 29 2.39 3.07 14.88
N VAL A 30 1.44 2.28 14.37
CA VAL A 30 1.35 0.84 14.65
C VAL A 30 2.37 0.06 13.82
N PHE A 31 2.44 0.33 12.52
CA PHE A 31 3.22 -0.46 11.57
C PHE A 31 4.60 0.13 11.25
N GLY A 32 4.90 1.38 11.59
CA GLY A 32 6.19 2.01 11.26
C GLY A 32 7.41 1.32 11.87
N GLN A 33 7.23 0.54 12.93
CA GLN A 33 8.30 -0.29 13.50
C GLN A 33 8.78 -1.39 12.55
N THR A 34 7.95 -1.85 11.60
CA THR A 34 8.32 -2.91 10.65
C THR A 34 9.44 -2.50 9.71
N LEU A 35 9.69 -1.20 9.53
CA LEU A 35 10.83 -0.68 8.78
C LEU A 35 12.18 -1.14 9.33
N ARG A 36 12.23 -1.61 10.59
CA ARG A 36 13.43 -2.12 11.26
C ARG A 36 13.41 -3.65 11.43
N HIS A 37 12.36 -4.33 10.97
CA HIS A 37 12.29 -5.78 11.03
C HIS A 37 12.99 -6.37 9.81
N ASP A 38 13.55 -7.56 10.00
CA ASP A 38 14.13 -8.37 8.93
C ASP A 38 13.03 -9.21 8.25
N PHE A 39 13.39 -9.82 7.12
CA PHE A 39 12.55 -10.83 6.48
C PHE A 39 12.31 -12.03 7.40
N ILE A 40 11.17 -12.69 7.23
CA ILE A 40 10.76 -13.88 7.97
C ILE A 40 10.84 -15.10 7.06
N ASP A 41 11.36 -16.21 7.59
CA ASP A 41 11.47 -17.50 6.89
C ASP A 41 10.11 -18.22 6.84
N TYR A 42 9.20 -17.69 6.04
CA TYR A 42 7.91 -18.31 5.75
C TYR A 42 7.55 -18.16 4.28
N ASP A 43 7.29 -16.94 3.83
CA ASP A 43 6.88 -16.62 2.47
C ASP A 43 7.86 -15.64 1.79
N ASP A 44 8.58 -14.81 2.55
CA ASP A 44 9.59 -13.90 2.01
C ASP A 44 10.66 -14.55 1.12
N PRO A 45 11.17 -15.78 1.39
CA PRO A 45 12.10 -16.44 0.45
C PRO A 45 11.49 -16.55 -0.96
N GLU A 46 10.27 -17.09 -1.05
CA GLU A 46 9.59 -17.38 -2.33
C GLU A 46 9.04 -16.12 -3.02
N TYR A 47 8.70 -15.09 -2.26
CA TYR A 47 8.12 -13.85 -2.80
C TYR A 47 9.14 -12.76 -3.10
N VAL A 48 10.29 -12.76 -2.41
CA VAL A 48 11.21 -11.62 -2.44
C VAL A 48 12.62 -12.01 -2.87
N TYR A 49 13.33 -12.81 -2.07
CA TYR A 49 14.79 -12.87 -2.18
C TYR A 49 15.39 -14.18 -2.73
N ASP A 50 14.61 -15.26 -2.82
CA ASP A 50 14.99 -16.51 -3.49
C ASP A 50 14.22 -16.74 -4.80
N ASN A 51 13.56 -15.69 -5.32
CA ASN A 51 12.83 -15.72 -6.59
C ASN A 51 13.59 -14.98 -7.70
N PRO A 52 14.21 -15.69 -8.66
CA PRO A 52 15.02 -15.07 -9.71
C PRO A 52 14.27 -14.08 -10.60
N ASN A 53 12.96 -14.26 -10.80
CA ASN A 53 12.15 -13.34 -11.59
C ASN A 53 11.97 -12.01 -10.87
N VAL A 54 11.89 -12.03 -9.54
CA VAL A 54 11.82 -10.83 -8.70
C VAL A 54 13.20 -10.19 -8.57
N THR A 55 14.24 -10.99 -8.25
CA THR A 55 15.58 -10.46 -7.97
C THR A 55 16.30 -9.92 -9.21
N SER A 56 15.77 -10.18 -10.40
CA SER A 56 16.24 -9.56 -11.66
C SER A 56 15.72 -8.13 -11.85
N GLY A 57 14.85 -7.64 -10.97
CA GLY A 57 14.20 -6.33 -11.08
C GLY A 57 13.15 -6.30 -12.19
N LEU A 58 12.74 -5.09 -12.59
CA LEU A 58 11.76 -4.93 -13.67
C LEU A 58 12.43 -5.19 -15.03
N THR A 59 12.09 -6.33 -15.63
CA THR A 59 12.52 -6.74 -16.97
C THR A 59 11.31 -7.06 -17.84
N LEU A 60 11.50 -7.11 -19.17
CA LEU A 60 10.44 -7.56 -20.08
C LEU A 60 10.03 -9.00 -19.81
N ASP A 61 11.02 -9.88 -19.55
CA ASP A 61 10.77 -11.28 -19.20
C ASP A 61 10.01 -11.40 -17.88
N GLY A 62 10.40 -10.62 -16.86
CA GLY A 62 9.69 -10.55 -15.58
C GLY A 62 8.25 -10.03 -15.72
N LEU A 63 8.03 -9.04 -16.59
CA LEU A 63 6.67 -8.55 -16.91
C LEU A 63 5.82 -9.65 -17.55
N THR A 64 6.35 -10.34 -18.57
CA THR A 64 5.64 -11.46 -19.19
C THR A 64 5.35 -12.55 -18.17
N TRP A 65 6.34 -12.92 -17.34
CA TRP A 65 6.19 -13.94 -16.31
C TRP A 65 5.08 -13.60 -15.31
N ALA A 66 5.08 -12.36 -14.79
CA ALA A 66 4.11 -11.90 -13.81
C ALA A 66 2.65 -12.06 -14.28
N PHE A 67 2.38 -11.84 -15.56
CA PHE A 67 1.03 -11.93 -16.13
C PHE A 67 0.64 -13.32 -16.62
N THR A 68 1.58 -14.25 -16.76
CA THR A 68 1.34 -15.56 -17.39
C THR A 68 1.50 -16.74 -16.45
N HIS A 69 2.19 -16.59 -15.33
CA HIS A 69 2.51 -17.68 -14.42
C HIS A 69 1.86 -17.50 -13.05
N SER A 70 1.36 -18.60 -12.49
CA SER A 70 1.11 -18.71 -11.06
C SER A 70 2.38 -19.17 -10.36
N HIS A 71 2.71 -18.58 -9.21
CA HIS A 71 3.85 -18.96 -8.39
C HIS A 71 3.43 -19.05 -6.93
N PHE A 72 3.95 -20.04 -6.21
CA PHE A 72 3.56 -20.33 -4.83
C PHE A 72 2.03 -20.41 -4.64
N ASN A 73 1.35 -21.14 -5.54
CA ASN A 73 -0.12 -21.31 -5.60
C ASN A 73 -0.96 -20.05 -5.81
N ASN A 74 -0.35 -18.91 -6.16
CA ASN A 74 -1.05 -17.65 -6.32
C ASN A 74 -0.76 -16.99 -7.70
N TRP A 75 -1.76 -16.30 -8.24
CA TRP A 75 -1.61 -15.45 -9.43
C TRP A 75 -1.97 -13.99 -9.09
N HIS A 76 -0.97 -13.13 -9.07
CA HIS A 76 -1.09 -11.72 -8.65
C HIS A 76 -0.04 -10.86 -9.35
N PRO A 77 -0.22 -10.56 -10.66
CA PRO A 77 0.76 -9.87 -11.50
C PRO A 77 1.24 -8.54 -10.91
N LEU A 78 0.34 -7.72 -10.37
CA LEU A 78 0.72 -6.41 -9.83
C LEU A 78 1.61 -6.49 -8.59
N THR A 79 1.39 -7.50 -7.75
CA THR A 79 2.23 -7.76 -6.58
C THR A 79 3.63 -8.22 -7.02
N TRP A 80 3.73 -9.05 -8.07
CA TRP A 80 5.03 -9.44 -8.63
C TRP A 80 5.81 -8.23 -9.14
N LEU A 81 5.15 -7.33 -9.88
CA LEU A 81 5.79 -6.11 -10.35
C LEU A 81 6.21 -5.19 -9.19
N SER A 82 5.42 -5.13 -8.11
CA SER A 82 5.80 -4.39 -6.90
C SER A 82 7.09 -4.95 -6.30
N HIS A 83 7.16 -6.27 -6.09
CA HIS A 83 8.37 -6.89 -5.54
C HIS A 83 9.60 -6.74 -6.45
N MET A 84 9.43 -6.83 -7.77
CA MET A 84 10.50 -6.57 -8.74
C MET A 84 11.02 -5.13 -8.62
N LEU A 85 10.11 -4.16 -8.50
CA LEU A 85 10.48 -2.75 -8.33
C LEU A 85 11.16 -2.53 -6.96
N ASP A 86 10.61 -3.09 -5.89
CA ASP A 86 11.17 -2.99 -4.54
C ASP A 86 12.57 -3.61 -4.50
N TRP A 87 12.77 -4.76 -5.15
CA TRP A 87 14.10 -5.35 -5.28
C TRP A 87 15.08 -4.45 -6.03
N GLN A 88 14.64 -3.84 -7.14
CA GLN A 88 15.47 -2.91 -7.91
C GLN A 88 15.87 -1.66 -7.12
N LEU A 89 15.08 -1.23 -6.14
CA LEU A 89 15.34 -0.04 -5.33
C LEU A 89 16.07 -0.35 -4.01
N TYR A 90 15.75 -1.49 -3.39
CA TYR A 90 16.15 -1.80 -2.01
C TYR A 90 16.99 -3.06 -1.90
N GLU A 91 17.02 -3.90 -2.94
CA GLU A 91 17.68 -5.21 -2.94
C GLU A 91 17.27 -6.02 -1.70
N ARG A 92 18.22 -6.56 -0.95
CA ARG A 92 17.97 -7.38 0.24
C ARG A 92 17.68 -6.58 1.52
N LYS A 93 17.40 -5.28 1.42
CA LYS A 93 17.08 -4.43 2.59
C LYS A 93 15.59 -4.53 2.94
N ALA A 94 15.22 -5.45 3.82
CA ALA A 94 13.83 -5.71 4.25
C ALA A 94 13.03 -4.46 4.58
N GLY A 95 13.64 -3.50 5.29
CA GLY A 95 13.00 -2.23 5.65
C GLY A 95 12.47 -1.42 4.46
N GLY A 96 13.10 -1.52 3.28
CA GLY A 96 12.61 -0.87 2.06
C GLY A 96 11.34 -1.53 1.49
N HIS A 97 11.30 -2.86 1.48
CA HIS A 97 10.10 -3.63 1.10
C HIS A 97 8.94 -3.37 2.07
N HIS A 98 9.24 -3.32 3.38
CA HIS A 98 8.25 -2.95 4.40
C HIS A 98 7.76 -1.51 4.26
N PHE A 99 8.62 -0.58 3.80
CA PHE A 99 8.22 0.79 3.51
C PHE A 99 7.19 0.86 2.38
N THR A 100 7.43 0.17 1.26
CA THR A 100 6.46 0.11 0.16
C THR A 100 5.13 -0.47 0.63
N ASN A 101 5.15 -1.58 1.38
CA ASN A 101 3.95 -2.17 1.96
C ASN A 101 3.19 -1.22 2.89
N LEU A 102 3.90 -0.49 3.76
CA LEU A 102 3.29 0.48 4.67
C LEU A 102 2.65 1.66 3.91
N LEU A 103 3.31 2.13 2.85
CA LEU A 103 2.78 3.19 1.98
C LEU A 103 1.51 2.73 1.27
N LEU A 104 1.53 1.55 0.63
CA LEU A 104 0.36 0.98 -0.05
C LEU A 104 -0.79 0.72 0.92
N HIS A 105 -0.50 0.21 2.12
CA HIS A 105 -1.51 0.01 3.15
C HIS A 105 -2.13 1.35 3.59
N THR A 106 -1.32 2.39 3.79
CA THR A 106 -1.80 3.74 4.11
C THR A 106 -2.74 4.27 3.02
N VAL A 107 -2.34 4.14 1.74
CA VAL A 107 -3.20 4.52 0.61
C VAL A 107 -4.50 3.73 0.62
N GLY A 108 -4.45 2.41 0.85
CA GLY A 108 -5.64 1.56 0.96
C GLY A 108 -6.61 2.02 2.05
N VAL A 109 -6.10 2.34 3.24
CA VAL A 109 -6.92 2.88 4.36
C VAL A 109 -7.62 4.19 3.95
N LEU A 110 -6.88 5.11 3.32
CA LEU A 110 -7.42 6.40 2.89
C LEU A 110 -8.47 6.25 1.79
N LEU A 111 -8.21 5.41 0.78
CA LEU A 111 -9.16 5.14 -0.30
C LEU A 111 -10.43 4.48 0.23
N LEU A 112 -10.31 3.51 1.13
CA LEU A 112 -11.47 2.87 1.77
C LEU A 112 -12.30 3.90 2.55
N PHE A 113 -11.67 4.75 3.36
CA PHE A 113 -12.36 5.81 4.07
C PHE A 113 -13.11 6.75 3.11
N LEU A 114 -12.45 7.22 2.05
CA LEU A 114 -13.06 8.11 1.07
C LEU A 114 -14.23 7.45 0.34
N LEU A 115 -14.08 6.17 -0.03
CA LEU A 115 -15.11 5.37 -0.67
C LEU A 115 -16.34 5.24 0.23
N LEU A 116 -16.16 4.83 1.49
CA LEU A 116 -17.24 4.71 2.46
C LEU A 116 -17.93 6.06 2.73
N ALA A 117 -17.16 7.14 2.87
CA ALA A 117 -17.68 8.48 3.07
C ALA A 117 -18.47 9.00 1.85
N GLN A 118 -18.14 8.53 0.64
CA GLN A 118 -18.88 8.83 -0.58
C GLN A 118 -20.16 8.01 -0.68
N MET A 119 -20.08 6.69 -0.44
CA MET A 119 -21.22 5.77 -0.59
C MET A 119 -22.31 6.00 0.45
N THR A 120 -21.94 6.30 1.70
CA THR A 120 -22.90 6.45 2.81
C THR A 120 -23.44 7.88 2.94
N GLY A 121 -22.76 8.88 2.38
CA GLY A 121 -23.10 10.30 2.53
C GLY A 121 -23.03 10.84 3.96
N ALA A 122 -22.71 9.99 4.95
CA ALA A 122 -22.68 10.26 6.37
C ALA A 122 -21.32 9.83 6.93
N LEU A 123 -20.80 10.57 7.91
CA LEU A 123 -19.54 10.20 8.56
C LEU A 123 -19.74 9.16 9.66
N TRP A 124 -20.93 9.12 10.26
CA TRP A 124 -21.30 8.23 11.36
C TRP A 124 -22.80 7.98 11.29
N ARG A 125 -23.20 6.81 10.79
CA ARG A 125 -24.58 6.32 10.76
C ARG A 125 -24.59 4.81 10.84
#